data_AF-L1L9Q6-F1
#
_entry.id   AF-L1L9Q6-F1
#
_cell.length_a   1.000
_cell.length_b   1.000
_cell.length_c   1.000
_cell.angle_alpha   90.00
_cell.angle_beta   90.00
_cell.angle_gamma   90.00
#
_symmetry.space_group_name_H-M   'P 1'
#
loop_
_entity.id
_entity.type
_entity.pdbx_description
1 polymer ?
#
loop_
_entity_poly.entity_id
_entity_poly.type
_entity_poly.pdbx_seq_one_letter_code
_entity_poly.pdbx_strand_id
1 'polypeptide(L)'
;MEALLRLAILFTMLSTRTALAGDGVQVQKEKKSLNLHICGENQRQIMGIVNHSTGEIKYTIKPRLNKNYKIGAVFDGTHLILEDESTIIDRNVLFRYFTDGTRYIMVTTAKGGVEDSKVEITEMIKKTDDMMYMPLVRWPLDLNLVDQHDERFIKVTNGIKRGIIVYTTKNDMELDFFIGIVKYGRYIVDERVDGVLKKMIQVDKRRNPWIITISAFLNDGRFINLTYRIVGGIPMVSSRTGYY
;
A
#
# COMPACT_ATOMS: atom_id res chain seq x y z
N MET A 1 -4.66 2.34 -15.71
CA MET A 1 -4.63 0.85 -15.69
C MET A 1 -3.59 0.34 -14.71
N GLU A 2 -2.38 0.90 -14.69
CA GLU A 2 -1.35 0.54 -13.71
C GLU A 2 -1.76 0.71 -12.24
N ALA A 3 -2.57 1.69 -11.86
CA ALA A 3 -2.91 1.93 -10.44
C ALA A 3 -3.69 0.78 -9.77
N LEU A 4 -4.63 0.13 -10.48
CA LEU A 4 -5.38 -1.04 -9.99
C LEU A 4 -4.56 -2.33 -10.07
N LEU A 5 -3.71 -2.47 -11.09
CA LEU A 5 -2.79 -3.60 -11.23
C LEU A 5 -1.68 -3.56 -10.17
N ARG A 6 -1.15 -2.36 -9.85
CA ARG A 6 -0.16 -2.12 -8.79
C ARG A 6 -0.70 -2.50 -7.40
N LEU A 7 -1.99 -2.29 -7.16
CA LEU A 7 -2.64 -2.70 -5.92
C LEU A 7 -2.81 -4.23 -5.84
N ALA A 8 -3.17 -4.88 -6.96
CA ALA A 8 -3.34 -6.33 -7.02
C ALA A 8 -2.01 -7.11 -6.93
N ILE A 9 -0.91 -6.59 -7.49
CA ILE A 9 0.43 -7.21 -7.42
C ILE A 9 1.01 -7.18 -5.99
N LEU A 10 0.53 -6.27 -5.14
CA LEU A 10 0.84 -6.30 -3.71
C LEU A 10 0.14 -7.48 -2.99
N PHE A 11 -1.07 -7.84 -3.43
CA PHE A 11 -1.94 -8.83 -2.77
C PHE A 11 -1.70 -10.30 -3.18
N THR A 12 -1.11 -10.58 -4.36
CA THR A 12 -1.01 -11.96 -4.87
C THR A 12 -0.07 -12.90 -4.10
N MET A 13 0.61 -12.46 -3.04
CA MET A 13 1.51 -13.32 -2.27
C MET A 13 0.96 -13.83 -0.93
N LEU A 14 -0.25 -13.43 -0.52
CA LEU A 14 -0.73 -13.71 0.85
C LEU A 14 -1.75 -14.84 1.00
N SER A 15 -2.29 -15.48 -0.05
CA SER A 15 -3.35 -16.47 0.18
C SER A 15 -3.37 -17.65 -0.79
N THR A 16 -2.59 -18.67 -0.43
CA THR A 16 -2.94 -20.08 -0.70
C THR A 16 -2.48 -20.95 0.48
N ARG A 17 -3.17 -20.83 1.62
CA ARG A 17 -3.11 -21.88 2.65
C ARG A 17 -4.53 -22.35 2.96
N THR A 18 -4.94 -23.39 2.25
CA THR A 18 -6.06 -24.26 2.60
C THR A 18 -5.73 -24.93 3.93
N ALA A 19 -6.42 -24.55 5.00
CA ALA A 19 -6.31 -25.20 6.30
C ALA A 19 -7.01 -26.57 6.23
N LEU A 20 -6.24 -27.64 6.32
CA LEU A 20 -6.76 -28.96 6.67
C LEU A 20 -6.76 -29.05 8.19
N ALA A 21 -7.94 -29.20 8.77
CA ALA A 21 -8.15 -29.30 10.21
C ALA A 21 -7.49 -30.58 10.75
N GLY A 22 -6.41 -30.40 11.51
CA GLY A 22 -5.79 -31.42 12.33
C GLY A 22 -5.19 -30.72 13.55
N ASP A 23 -5.67 -31.08 14.73
CA ASP A 23 -5.47 -30.44 16.05
C ASP A 23 -4.02 -30.44 16.60
N GLY A 24 -3.03 -30.57 15.73
CA GLY A 24 -1.63 -30.43 16.11
C GLY A 24 -1.22 -28.96 16.08
N VAL A 25 -0.93 -28.37 17.24
CA VAL A 25 -0.21 -27.09 17.34
C VAL A 25 1.13 -27.24 16.60
N GLN A 26 1.18 -26.85 15.33
CA GLN A 26 2.41 -26.87 14.55
C GLN A 26 3.29 -25.73 15.05
N VAL A 27 4.34 -26.08 15.81
CA VAL A 27 5.41 -25.14 16.15
C VAL A 27 6.04 -24.65 14.85
N GLN A 28 5.82 -23.39 14.52
CA GLN A 28 6.36 -22.79 13.31
C GLN A 28 7.89 -22.74 13.44
N LYS A 29 8.59 -23.46 12.56
CA LYS A 29 10.06 -23.43 12.52
C LYS A 29 10.53 -21.99 12.30
N GLU A 30 11.41 -21.51 13.18
CA GLU A 30 12.01 -20.19 13.06
C GLU A 30 12.77 -20.07 11.72
N LYS A 31 12.46 -19.01 10.97
CA LYS A 31 13.12 -18.74 9.68
C LYS A 31 14.47 -18.09 9.92
N LYS A 32 15.48 -18.50 9.14
CA LYS A 32 16.79 -17.84 9.16
C LYS A 32 16.67 -16.42 8.60
N SER A 33 17.11 -15.46 9.40
CA SER A 33 17.12 -14.05 9.02
C SER A 33 18.28 -13.73 8.08
N LEU A 34 18.01 -12.92 7.05
CA LEU A 34 19.00 -12.46 6.09
C LEU A 34 18.93 -10.94 5.96
N ASN A 35 20.04 -10.26 6.23
CA ASN A 35 20.10 -8.81 6.11
C ASN A 35 20.03 -8.38 4.64
N LEU A 36 19.24 -7.34 4.38
CA LEU A 36 19.10 -6.73 3.07
C LEU A 36 19.98 -5.48 2.98
N HIS A 37 20.79 -5.37 1.94
CA HIS A 37 21.52 -4.16 1.59
C HIS A 37 20.95 -3.60 0.28
N ILE A 38 20.13 -2.55 0.39
CA ILE A 38 19.32 -2.05 -0.73
C ILE A 38 20.19 -1.64 -1.93
N CYS A 39 21.27 -0.89 -1.66
CA CYS A 39 22.23 -0.44 -2.68
C CYS A 39 23.48 -1.34 -2.80
N GLY A 40 23.49 -2.50 -2.15
CA GLY A 40 24.65 -3.40 -2.09
C GLY A 40 24.42 -4.74 -2.80
N GLU A 41 25.45 -5.58 -2.78
CA GLU A 41 25.29 -6.98 -3.17
C GLU A 41 24.44 -7.70 -2.11
N ASN A 42 23.39 -8.37 -2.58
CA ASN A 42 22.47 -9.09 -1.71
C ASN A 42 22.78 -10.59 -1.72
N GLN A 43 22.46 -11.24 -0.60
CA GLN A 43 22.58 -12.69 -0.50
C GLN A 43 21.73 -13.39 -1.56
N ARG A 44 22.22 -14.52 -2.10
CA ARG A 44 21.60 -15.24 -3.22
C ARG A 44 20.14 -15.68 -2.98
N GLN A 45 19.67 -15.68 -1.75
CA GLN A 45 18.32 -16.05 -1.34
C GLN A 45 17.32 -14.89 -1.49
N ILE A 46 17.81 -13.65 -1.45
CA ILE A 46 17.03 -12.44 -1.70
C ILE A 46 17.02 -12.21 -3.21
N MET A 47 15.87 -11.81 -3.75
CA MET A 47 15.74 -11.38 -5.13
C MET A 47 15.13 -9.98 -5.19
N GLY A 48 15.63 -9.14 -6.09
CA GLY A 48 15.02 -7.87 -6.45
C GLY A 48 14.22 -8.03 -7.74
N ILE A 49 12.95 -7.63 -7.70
CA ILE A 49 12.07 -7.57 -8.87
C ILE A 49 11.94 -6.10 -9.26
N VAL A 50 12.47 -5.74 -10.43
CA VAL A 50 12.47 -4.37 -10.92
C VAL A 50 11.17 -4.11 -11.68
N ASN A 51 10.47 -3.04 -11.32
CA ASN A 51 9.38 -2.48 -12.09
C ASN A 51 9.93 -1.37 -13.01
N HIS A 52 10.12 -1.70 -14.28
CA HIS A 52 10.72 -0.79 -15.25
C HIS A 52 9.89 0.48 -15.52
N SER A 53 8.57 0.48 -15.28
CA SER A 53 7.76 1.69 -15.50
C SER A 53 7.87 2.71 -14.38
N THR A 54 8.27 2.29 -13.18
CA THR A 54 8.37 3.15 -11.99
C THR A 54 9.78 3.30 -11.46
N GLY A 55 10.71 2.44 -11.89
CA GLY A 55 12.03 2.32 -11.28
C GLY A 55 11.99 1.72 -9.87
N GLU A 56 10.88 1.12 -9.45
CA GLU A 56 10.80 0.46 -8.15
C GLU A 56 11.54 -0.88 -8.17
N ILE A 57 12.16 -1.23 -7.05
CA ILE A 57 12.76 -2.55 -6.82
C ILE A 57 12.07 -3.17 -5.61
N LYS A 58 11.38 -4.29 -5.82
CA LYS A 58 10.78 -5.08 -4.74
C LYS A 58 11.72 -6.21 -4.35
N TYR A 59 12.29 -6.12 -3.16
CA TYR A 59 13.08 -7.17 -2.55
C TYR A 59 12.19 -8.14 -1.78
N THR A 60 12.39 -9.43 -2.06
CA THR A 60 11.67 -10.52 -1.40
C THR A 60 12.58 -11.75 -1.30
N ILE A 61 12.25 -12.69 -0.42
CA ILE A 61 12.88 -14.01 -0.42
C ILE A 61 12.38 -14.80 -1.63
N LYS A 62 13.30 -15.47 -2.34
CA LYS A 62 12.93 -16.34 -3.47
C LYS A 62 11.79 -17.30 -3.05
N PRO A 63 10.71 -17.46 -3.83
CA PRO A 63 9.54 -18.22 -3.42
C PRO A 63 9.85 -19.63 -2.89
N ARG A 64 10.77 -20.37 -3.54
CA ARG A 64 11.19 -21.72 -3.11
C ARG A 64 11.92 -21.77 -1.76
N LEU A 65 12.37 -20.63 -1.24
CA LEU A 65 13.13 -20.49 0.00
C LEU A 65 12.34 -19.79 1.12
N ASN A 66 11.14 -19.26 0.83
CA ASN A 66 10.36 -18.46 1.78
C ASN A 66 9.94 -19.21 3.06
N LYS A 67 9.94 -20.55 3.04
CA LYS A 67 9.66 -21.38 4.21
C LYS A 67 10.81 -21.39 5.22
N ASN A 68 12.04 -21.12 4.77
CA ASN A 68 13.24 -21.27 5.59
C ASN A 68 13.94 -19.93 5.87
N TYR A 69 13.62 -18.87 5.13
CA TYR A 69 14.30 -17.59 5.20
C TYR A 69 13.32 -16.43 5.26
N LYS A 70 13.73 -15.35 5.94
CA LYS A 70 13.05 -14.05 5.98
C LYS A 70 14.05 -12.92 5.72
N ILE A 71 13.57 -11.76 5.30
CA ILE A 71 14.39 -10.54 5.32
C ILE A 71 14.46 -10.04 6.76
N GLY A 72 15.68 -9.90 7.27
CA GLY A 72 16.01 -9.36 8.58
C GLY A 72 16.20 -7.86 8.55
N ALA A 73 17.31 -7.40 9.14
CA ALA A 73 17.65 -5.99 9.17
C ALA A 73 17.87 -5.43 7.76
N VAL A 74 17.48 -4.16 7.57
CA VAL A 74 17.50 -3.47 6.28
C VAL A 74 18.52 -2.33 6.35
N PHE A 75 19.43 -2.29 5.38
CA PHE A 75 20.53 -1.34 5.31
C PHE A 75 20.59 -0.61 3.96
N ASP A 76 21.08 0.63 4.00
CA ASP A 76 21.54 1.41 2.85
C ASP A 76 23.01 1.78 3.06
N GLY A 77 23.90 1.03 2.41
CA GLY A 77 25.33 1.04 2.73
C GLY A 77 25.58 0.57 4.16
N THR A 78 26.18 1.45 4.97
CA THR A 78 26.46 1.23 6.40
C THR A 78 25.32 1.68 7.32
N HIS A 79 24.29 2.35 6.78
CA HIS A 79 23.21 2.90 7.59
C HIS A 79 22.12 1.85 7.79
N LEU A 80 21.86 1.51 9.05
CA LEU A 80 20.72 0.71 9.45
C LEU A 80 19.44 1.53 9.27
N ILE A 81 18.49 1.00 8.52
CA ILE A 81 17.18 1.62 8.28
C ILE A 81 16.14 1.00 9.21
N LEU A 82 16.13 -0.33 9.31
CA LEU A 82 15.17 -1.06 10.13
C LEU A 82 15.82 -2.30 10.74
N GLU A 83 15.60 -2.52 12.03
CA GLU A 83 16.11 -3.68 12.78
C GLU A 83 15.38 -5.00 12.43
N ASP A 84 16.03 -6.11 12.73
CA ASP A 84 15.40 -7.43 12.71
C ASP A 84 14.67 -7.69 14.04
N GLU A 85 13.58 -8.46 13.97
CA GLU A 85 12.81 -8.87 15.14
C GLU A 85 12.50 -10.37 15.03
N SER A 86 12.57 -11.07 16.17
CA SER A 86 12.29 -12.52 16.23
C SER A 86 10.85 -12.85 15.83
N THR A 87 9.91 -11.94 16.08
CA THR A 87 8.47 -12.07 15.80
C THR A 87 8.10 -11.98 14.32
N ILE A 88 9.04 -11.60 13.45
CA ILE A 88 8.80 -11.45 12.00
C ILE A 88 8.67 -12.83 11.36
N ILE A 89 7.54 -13.03 10.68
CA ILE A 89 7.26 -14.20 9.85
C ILE A 89 7.73 -13.96 8.42
N ASP A 90 7.46 -12.78 7.89
CA ASP A 90 7.82 -12.40 6.53
C ASP A 90 8.06 -10.89 6.45
N ARG A 91 8.94 -10.48 5.55
CA ARG A 91 9.24 -9.07 5.31
C ARG A 91 9.57 -8.87 3.84
N ASN A 92 8.94 -7.86 3.24
CA ASN A 92 9.19 -7.43 1.88
C ASN A 92 9.56 -5.95 1.90
N VAL A 93 10.49 -5.56 1.02
CA VAL A 93 10.99 -4.19 0.96
C VAL A 93 10.80 -3.67 -0.46
N LEU A 94 10.09 -2.56 -0.62
CA LEU A 94 10.01 -1.82 -1.87
C LEU A 94 10.90 -0.58 -1.75
N PHE A 95 11.79 -0.41 -2.72
CA PHE A 95 12.68 0.73 -2.83
C PHE A 95 12.39 1.49 -4.12
N ARG A 96 12.41 2.82 -4.06
CA ARG A 96 12.36 3.68 -5.24
C ARG A 96 13.38 4.80 -5.10
N TYR A 97 14.11 5.05 -6.18
CA TYR A 97 15.00 6.20 -6.32
C TYR A 97 14.38 7.20 -7.31
N PHE A 98 14.29 8.46 -6.91
CA PHE A 98 13.76 9.55 -7.73
C PHE A 98 14.91 10.35 -8.37
N THR A 99 14.59 11.04 -9.46
CA THR A 99 15.57 11.80 -10.25
C THR A 99 16.15 13.01 -9.52
N ASP A 100 15.44 13.54 -8.53
CA ASP A 100 15.89 14.62 -7.64
C ASP A 100 16.86 14.14 -6.54
N GLY A 101 17.13 12.83 -6.48
CA GLY A 101 17.96 12.18 -5.46
C GLY A 101 17.19 11.68 -4.25
N THR A 102 15.88 11.94 -4.18
CA THR A 102 15.01 11.41 -3.13
C THR A 102 14.97 9.89 -3.19
N ARG A 103 15.04 9.25 -2.02
CA ARG A 103 14.92 7.80 -1.84
C ARG A 103 13.69 7.49 -1.01
N TYR A 104 12.89 6.56 -1.47
CA TYR A 104 11.69 6.09 -0.77
C TYR A 104 11.82 4.59 -0.49
N ILE A 105 11.45 4.22 0.73
CA ILE A 105 11.39 2.83 1.18
C ILE A 105 10.03 2.56 1.79
N MET A 106 9.42 1.46 1.39
CA MET A 106 8.26 0.88 2.05
C MET A 106 8.60 -0.54 2.50
N VAL A 107 8.55 -0.78 3.80
CA VAL A 107 8.76 -2.10 4.39
C VAL A 107 7.42 -2.66 4.84
N THR A 108 7.02 -3.79 4.26
CA THR A 108 5.86 -4.56 4.70
C THR A 108 6.33 -5.73 5.53
N THR A 109 5.97 -5.75 6.82
CA THR A 109 6.38 -6.77 7.79
C THR A 109 5.14 -7.52 8.28
N ALA A 110 5.12 -8.84 8.13
CA ALA A 110 4.14 -9.70 8.78
C ALA A 110 4.75 -10.25 10.09
N LYS A 111 4.10 -9.96 11.22
CA LYS A 111 4.51 -10.38 12.57
C LYS A 111 3.48 -11.33 13.18
N GLY A 112 3.90 -12.19 14.12
CA GLY A 112 3.01 -13.03 14.91
C GLY A 112 3.02 -14.52 14.55
N GLY A 113 1.90 -15.20 14.77
CA GLY A 113 1.69 -16.62 14.43
C GLY A 113 0.95 -16.81 13.09
N VAL A 114 0.68 -18.06 12.72
CA VAL A 114 -0.06 -18.39 11.48
C VAL A 114 -1.49 -17.88 11.51
N GLU A 115 -2.15 -17.90 12.67
CA GLU A 115 -3.57 -17.51 12.81
C GLU A 115 -3.75 -16.03 13.16
N ASP A 116 -2.80 -15.43 13.87
CA ASP A 116 -2.85 -14.04 14.35
C ASP A 116 -1.81 -13.13 13.68
N SER A 117 -1.45 -13.42 12.42
CA SER A 117 -0.45 -12.61 11.74
C SER A 117 -0.96 -11.18 11.55
N LYS A 118 -0.20 -10.21 12.02
CA LYS A 118 -0.45 -8.78 11.80
C LYS A 118 0.51 -8.26 10.75
N VAL A 119 -0.02 -7.55 9.77
CA VAL A 119 0.80 -6.84 8.78
C VAL A 119 1.00 -5.42 9.27
N GLU A 120 2.22 -4.92 9.12
CA GLU A 120 2.63 -3.56 9.43
C GLU A 120 3.40 -3.01 8.23
N ILE A 121 3.08 -1.80 7.82
CA ILE A 121 3.73 -1.10 6.72
C ILE A 121 4.40 0.17 7.27
N THR A 122 5.71 0.22 7.12
CA THR A 122 6.53 1.38 7.49
C THR A 122 7.02 2.05 6.22
N GLU A 123 6.70 3.33 6.05
CA GLU A 123 7.17 4.15 4.94
C GLU A 123 8.19 5.17 5.42
N MET A 124 9.29 5.27 4.69
CA MET A 124 10.40 6.16 4.99
C MET A 124 10.88 6.86 3.73
N ILE A 125 11.40 8.06 3.92
CA ILE A 125 11.96 8.90 2.87
C ILE A 125 13.32 9.46 3.31
N LYS A 126 14.22 9.62 2.35
CA LYS A 126 15.50 10.29 2.53
C LYS A 126 15.70 11.23 1.35
N LYS A 127 15.72 12.53 1.59
CA LYS A 127 16.06 13.53 0.57
C LYS A 127 17.57 13.56 0.35
N THR A 128 18.01 14.24 -0.70
CA THR A 128 19.42 14.28 -1.13
C THR A 128 20.38 14.76 -0.04
N ASP A 129 19.95 15.73 0.77
CA ASP A 129 20.77 16.32 1.84
C ASP A 129 20.50 15.68 3.22
N ASP A 130 19.56 14.75 3.32
CA ASP A 130 19.24 14.10 4.58
C ASP A 130 20.35 13.09 4.92
N MET A 131 20.81 13.08 6.16
CA MET A 131 21.77 12.07 6.63
C MET A 131 21.12 10.69 6.80
N MET A 132 19.88 10.66 7.27
CA MET A 132 19.14 9.45 7.63
C MET A 132 17.76 9.40 6.98
N TYR A 133 17.19 8.22 6.92
CA TYR A 133 15.78 8.05 6.57
C TYR A 133 14.89 8.60 7.67
N MET A 134 13.82 9.28 7.28
CA MET A 134 12.77 9.78 8.17
C MET A 134 11.45 9.09 7.85
N PRO A 135 10.55 8.90 8.83
CA PRO A 135 9.18 8.45 8.57
C PRO A 135 8.49 9.36 7.55
N LEU A 136 7.81 8.77 6.57
CA LEU A 136 7.06 9.54 5.59
C LEU A 136 5.76 10.08 6.19
N VAL A 137 5.59 11.40 6.18
CA VAL A 137 4.37 12.07 6.63
C VAL A 137 3.74 12.79 5.43
N ARG A 138 2.45 12.54 5.20
CA ARG A 138 1.68 13.14 4.10
C ARG A 138 0.60 14.06 4.64
N TRP A 139 0.25 15.08 3.86
CA TRP A 139 -0.85 15.97 4.14
C TRP A 139 -2.17 15.43 3.53
N PRO A 140 -3.25 15.32 4.33
CA PRO A 140 -4.55 14.92 3.81
C PRO A 140 -5.17 16.05 2.98
N LEU A 141 -5.70 15.69 1.81
CA LEU A 141 -6.45 16.60 0.93
C LEU A 141 -7.95 16.41 1.08
N ASP A 142 -8.68 17.51 1.09
CA ASP A 142 -10.13 17.54 0.97
C ASP A 142 -10.53 17.42 -0.50
N LEU A 143 -11.37 16.44 -0.81
CA LEU A 143 -11.89 16.18 -2.14
C LEU A 143 -13.41 16.35 -2.15
N ASN A 144 -13.95 17.25 -2.97
CA ASN A 144 -15.39 17.37 -3.18
C ASN A 144 -15.78 16.89 -4.59
N LEU A 145 -16.55 15.81 -4.67
CA LEU A 145 -16.82 15.10 -5.92
C LEU A 145 -17.76 15.86 -6.89
N VAL A 146 -18.38 16.96 -6.44
CA VAL A 146 -19.31 17.75 -7.26
C VAL A 146 -18.59 18.79 -8.11
N ASP A 147 -17.56 19.42 -7.56
CA ASP A 147 -16.81 20.55 -8.14
C ASP A 147 -15.34 20.20 -8.44
N GLN A 148 -14.81 19.06 -7.97
CA GLN A 148 -13.43 18.67 -8.24
C GLN A 148 -13.18 18.47 -9.74
N HIS A 149 -12.14 19.16 -10.20
CA HIS A 149 -11.54 19.02 -11.51
C HIS A 149 -10.08 18.56 -11.39
N ASP A 150 -9.44 18.28 -12.53
CA ASP A 150 -8.00 17.97 -12.54
C ASP A 150 -7.22 19.22 -12.09
N GLU A 151 -6.55 19.10 -10.95
CA GLU A 151 -5.94 20.23 -10.24
C GLU A 151 -4.47 19.94 -9.95
N ARG A 152 -3.78 20.80 -9.20
CA ARG A 152 -2.36 20.64 -8.87
C ARG A 152 -2.05 19.29 -8.21
N PHE A 153 -2.92 18.81 -7.31
CA PHE A 153 -2.63 17.63 -6.48
C PHE A 153 -3.47 16.40 -6.81
N ILE A 154 -4.70 16.61 -7.27
CA ILE A 154 -5.64 15.55 -7.62
C ILE A 154 -5.59 15.31 -9.13
N LYS A 155 -5.42 14.05 -9.48
CA LYS A 155 -5.55 13.52 -10.83
C LYS A 155 -6.98 13.05 -11.06
N VAL A 156 -7.64 13.60 -12.06
CA VAL A 156 -8.96 13.15 -12.51
C VAL A 156 -8.82 12.42 -13.84
N THR A 157 -9.21 11.15 -13.88
CA THR A 157 -9.14 10.35 -15.11
C THR A 157 -10.46 9.66 -15.42
N ASN A 158 -10.74 9.45 -16.71
CA ASN A 158 -11.82 8.57 -17.11
C ASN A 158 -11.41 7.11 -16.87
N GLY A 159 -12.29 6.35 -16.22
CA GLY A 159 -12.12 4.91 -16.07
C GLY A 159 -12.26 4.17 -17.40
N ILE A 160 -11.97 2.87 -17.38
CA ILE A 160 -12.03 2.01 -18.58
C ILE A 160 -13.43 2.02 -19.20
N LYS A 161 -14.47 2.08 -18.36
CA LYS A 161 -15.86 2.17 -18.82
C LYS A 161 -16.26 3.64 -18.86
N ARG A 162 -16.79 4.08 -20.00
CA ARG A 162 -17.28 5.45 -20.22
C ARG A 162 -18.23 5.86 -19.09
N GLY A 163 -18.02 7.02 -18.47
CA GLY A 163 -18.87 7.50 -17.36
C GLY A 163 -18.45 7.03 -15.96
N ILE A 164 -17.36 6.27 -15.84
CA ILE A 164 -16.63 6.13 -14.57
C ILE A 164 -15.57 7.21 -14.50
N ILE A 165 -15.54 7.97 -13.41
CA ILE A 165 -14.49 8.95 -13.11
C ILE A 165 -13.65 8.41 -11.95
N VAL A 166 -12.33 8.52 -12.05
CA VAL A 166 -11.38 8.06 -11.04
C VAL A 166 -10.55 9.24 -10.55
N TYR A 167 -10.55 9.44 -9.23
CA TYR A 167 -9.77 10.44 -8.52
C TYR A 167 -8.64 9.75 -7.76
N THR A 168 -7.41 10.21 -7.99
CA THR A 168 -6.21 9.79 -7.25
C THR A 168 -5.32 11.00 -6.98
N THR A 169 -4.37 10.90 -6.06
CA THR A 169 -3.25 11.86 -6.04
C THR A 169 -2.43 11.73 -7.33
N LYS A 170 -1.82 12.81 -7.81
CA LYS A 170 -0.84 12.75 -8.91
C LYS A 170 0.43 12.02 -8.49
N ASN A 171 1.07 11.32 -9.43
CA ASN A 171 2.21 10.44 -9.16
C ASN A 171 3.39 11.16 -8.49
N ASP A 172 3.68 12.38 -8.92
CA ASP A 172 4.72 13.27 -8.39
C ASP A 172 4.36 13.89 -7.03
N MET A 173 3.10 13.77 -6.61
CA MET A 173 2.56 14.29 -5.36
C MET A 173 2.25 13.18 -4.34
N GLU A 174 2.46 11.90 -4.68
CA GLU A 174 2.12 10.73 -3.83
C GLU A 174 2.93 10.64 -2.53
N LEU A 175 4.08 11.33 -2.45
CA LEU A 175 4.90 11.38 -1.25
C LEU A 175 4.52 12.54 -0.31
N ASP A 176 3.89 13.58 -0.83
CA ASP A 176 3.53 14.77 -0.05
C ASP A 176 2.07 14.74 0.38
N PHE A 177 1.18 14.13 -0.42
CA PHE A 177 -0.26 14.22 -0.25
C PHE A 177 -0.98 12.88 -0.43
N PHE A 178 -2.12 12.77 0.24
CA PHE A 178 -3.10 11.70 -0.02
C PHE A 178 -4.53 12.26 0.10
N ILE A 179 -5.51 11.57 -0.45
CA ILE A 179 -6.91 11.98 -0.32
C ILE A 179 -7.41 11.62 1.08
N GLY A 180 -7.70 12.65 1.88
CA GLY A 180 -8.24 12.56 3.23
C GLY A 180 -9.77 12.57 3.19
N ILE A 181 -10.37 13.74 3.40
CA ILE A 181 -11.83 13.88 3.45
C ILE A 181 -12.42 13.82 2.04
N VAL A 182 -13.46 13.00 1.87
CA VAL A 182 -14.22 12.88 0.62
C VAL A 182 -15.63 13.41 0.85
N LYS A 183 -16.03 14.42 0.09
CA LYS A 183 -17.34 15.09 0.15
C LYS A 183 -18.12 14.86 -1.14
N TYR A 184 -19.45 14.88 -1.04
CA TYR A 184 -20.38 14.98 -2.15
C TYR A 184 -21.28 16.19 -1.90
N GLY A 185 -20.90 17.34 -2.47
CA GLY A 185 -21.52 18.62 -2.14
C GLY A 185 -21.28 18.95 -0.66
N ARG A 186 -22.35 19.09 0.12
CA ARG A 186 -22.26 19.37 1.56
C ARG A 186 -22.06 18.14 2.45
N TYR A 187 -22.14 16.93 1.89
CA TYR A 187 -22.12 15.70 2.68
C TYR A 187 -20.72 15.12 2.74
N ILE A 188 -20.26 14.75 3.93
CA ILE A 188 -19.04 13.96 4.11
C ILE A 188 -19.39 12.50 3.80
N VAL A 189 -18.71 11.91 2.83
CA VAL A 189 -18.86 10.52 2.41
C VAL A 189 -17.89 9.63 3.20
N ASP A 190 -16.65 10.09 3.36
CA ASP A 190 -15.61 9.42 4.14
C ASP A 190 -14.63 10.45 4.70
N GLU A 191 -14.23 10.30 5.96
CA GLU A 191 -13.29 11.19 6.66
C GLU A 191 -12.10 10.42 7.25
N ARG A 192 -11.93 9.15 6.88
CA ARG A 192 -10.84 8.35 7.42
C ARG A 192 -9.50 8.88 6.94
N VAL A 193 -8.66 9.31 7.88
CA VAL A 193 -7.27 9.72 7.64
C VAL A 193 -6.27 8.82 8.34
N ASP A 194 -6.62 8.31 9.51
CA ASP A 194 -5.72 7.49 10.32
C ASP A 194 -5.37 6.18 9.64
N GLY A 195 -4.07 5.87 9.64
CA GLY A 195 -3.48 4.71 8.97
C GLY A 195 -3.61 4.69 7.44
N VAL A 196 -4.18 5.69 6.78
CA VAL A 196 -4.38 5.67 5.32
C VAL A 196 -3.06 5.98 4.60
N LEU A 197 -2.53 4.99 3.87
CA LEU A 197 -1.37 5.19 3.00
C LEU A 197 -1.77 5.74 1.64
N LYS A 198 -2.89 5.23 1.11
CA LYS A 198 -3.39 5.61 -0.22
C LYS A 198 -4.90 5.50 -0.28
N LYS A 199 -5.54 6.43 -0.98
CA LYS A 199 -6.98 6.43 -1.24
C LYS A 199 -7.25 6.71 -2.71
N MET A 200 -8.21 5.99 -3.28
CA MET A 200 -8.71 6.15 -4.64
C MET A 200 -10.23 6.21 -4.60
N ILE A 201 -10.80 7.16 -5.34
CA ILE A 201 -12.25 7.32 -5.42
C ILE A 201 -12.70 7.06 -6.84
N GLN A 202 -13.73 6.25 -7.00
CA GLN A 202 -14.37 5.98 -8.29
C GLN A 202 -15.83 6.42 -8.22
N VAL A 203 -16.28 7.16 -9.22
CA VAL A 203 -17.68 7.60 -9.34
C VAL A 203 -18.25 7.05 -10.63
N ASP A 204 -19.20 6.11 -10.52
CA ASP A 204 -19.93 5.55 -11.65
C ASP A 204 -21.22 6.36 -11.89
N LYS A 205 -21.17 7.25 -12.88
CA LYS A 205 -22.29 8.11 -13.30
C LYS A 205 -23.21 7.45 -14.32
N ARG A 206 -22.93 6.21 -14.73
CA ARG A 206 -23.78 5.49 -15.71
C ARG A 206 -25.08 4.95 -15.10
N ARG A 207 -25.10 4.78 -13.79
CA ARG A 207 -26.26 4.27 -13.04
C ARG A 207 -26.99 5.43 -12.39
N ASN A 208 -28.30 5.28 -12.23
CA ASN A 208 -29.11 6.12 -11.36
C ASN A 208 -29.71 5.21 -10.27
N PRO A 209 -29.35 5.35 -9.00
CA PRO A 209 -28.46 6.37 -8.42
C PRO A 209 -26.99 6.24 -8.83
N TRP A 210 -26.24 7.35 -8.79
CA TRP A 210 -24.77 7.34 -8.93
C TRP A 210 -24.15 6.48 -7.83
N ILE A 211 -23.04 5.80 -8.16
CA ILE A 211 -22.31 4.96 -7.20
C ILE A 211 -20.94 5.57 -6.95
N ILE A 212 -20.59 5.76 -5.67
CA ILE A 212 -19.25 6.18 -5.25
C ILE A 212 -18.59 4.97 -4.59
N THR A 213 -17.42 4.58 -5.08
CA THR A 213 -16.57 3.55 -4.46
C THR A 213 -15.29 4.20 -3.95
N ILE A 214 -15.01 4.03 -2.67
CA ILE A 214 -13.81 4.52 -2.01
C ILE A 214 -12.95 3.31 -1.65
N SER A 215 -11.76 3.28 -2.21
CA SER A 215 -10.75 2.26 -1.99
C SER A 215 -9.61 2.86 -1.17
N ALA A 216 -9.36 2.33 0.03
CA ALA A 216 -8.31 2.80 0.92
C ALA A 216 -7.35 1.65 1.28
N PHE A 217 -6.05 1.91 1.13
CA PHE A 217 -4.98 1.02 1.57
C PHE A 217 -4.38 1.55 2.87
N LEU A 218 -4.35 0.70 3.90
CA LEU A 218 -3.97 1.08 5.25
C LEU A 218 -2.56 0.61 5.62
N ASN A 219 -1.98 1.23 6.64
CA ASN A 219 -0.65 0.93 7.18
C ASN A 219 -0.57 -0.42 7.90
N ASP A 220 -1.72 -1.05 8.19
CA ASP A 220 -1.79 -2.43 8.67
C ASP A 220 -1.94 -3.46 7.54
N GLY A 221 -1.71 -3.04 6.29
CA GLY A 221 -1.83 -3.87 5.10
C GLY A 221 -3.26 -4.14 4.63
N ARG A 222 -4.28 -3.74 5.40
CA ARG A 222 -5.67 -3.96 4.98
C ARG A 222 -6.04 -3.10 3.80
N PHE A 223 -6.89 -3.65 2.95
CA PHE A 223 -7.53 -2.93 1.87
C PHE A 223 -9.04 -2.85 2.10
N ILE A 224 -9.56 -1.62 2.19
CA ILE A 224 -10.97 -1.37 2.45
C ILE A 224 -11.62 -0.79 1.20
N ASN A 225 -12.73 -1.38 0.79
CA ASN A 225 -13.64 -0.83 -0.20
C ASN A 225 -14.97 -0.47 0.44
N LEU A 226 -15.34 0.80 0.34
CA LEU A 226 -16.65 1.32 0.74
C LEU A 226 -17.42 1.72 -0.50
N THR A 227 -18.69 1.33 -0.57
CA THR A 227 -19.56 1.71 -1.69
C THR A 227 -20.78 2.46 -1.18
N TYR A 228 -21.07 3.60 -1.81
CA TYR A 228 -22.20 4.47 -1.50
C TYR A 228 -23.08 4.63 -2.74
N ARG A 229 -24.39 4.78 -2.53
CA ARG A 229 -25.38 5.13 -3.55
C ARG A 229 -25.92 6.52 -3.27
N ILE A 230 -26.03 7.37 -4.28
CA ILE A 230 -26.60 8.72 -4.13
C ILE A 230 -28.11 8.69 -4.36
N VAL A 231 -28.91 8.66 -3.29
CA VAL A 231 -30.38 8.63 -3.37
C VAL A 231 -30.92 10.02 -3.03
N GLY A 232 -31.60 10.67 -3.98
CA GLY A 232 -32.12 12.03 -3.78
C GLY A 232 -31.04 13.08 -3.48
N GLY A 233 -29.82 12.89 -3.99
CA GLY A 233 -28.67 13.75 -3.70
C GLY A 233 -27.94 13.46 -2.38
N ILE A 234 -28.38 12.45 -1.62
CA ILE A 234 -27.79 12.06 -0.33
C ILE A 234 -26.98 10.77 -0.49
N PRO A 235 -25.71 10.73 -0.05
CA PRO A 235 -24.92 9.50 -0.06
C PRO A 235 -25.41 8.52 1.02
N MET A 236 -25.78 7.31 0.61
CA MET A 236 -26.18 6.21 1.48
C MET A 236 -25.18 5.06 1.36
N VAL A 237 -24.68 4.56 2.50
CA VAL A 237 -23.77 3.39 2.52
C VAL A 237 -24.52 2.17 1.96
N SER A 238 -23.92 1.51 0.97
CA SER A 238 -24.50 0.32 0.32
C SER A 238 -23.77 -0.95 0.69
N SER A 239 -22.44 -0.90 0.87
CA SER A 239 -21.65 -2.06 1.28
C SER A 239 -20.27 -1.65 1.80
N ARG A 240 -19.70 -2.53 2.63
CA ARG A 240 -18.33 -2.46 3.13
C ARG A 240 -17.66 -3.81 2.94
N THR A 241 -16.52 -3.82 2.27
CA THR A 241 -15.70 -5.03 2.10
C THR A 241 -14.29 -4.71 2.53
N GLY A 242 -13.75 -5.54 3.43
CA GLY A 242 -12.34 -5.49 3.85
C GLY A 242 -11.64 -6.75 3.36
N TYR A 243 -10.45 -6.59 2.81
CA TYR A 243 -9.55 -7.68 2.49
C TYR A 243 -8.34 -7.61 3.43
N TYR A 244 -7.94 -8.77 3.93
CA TYR A 244 -6.74 -8.99 4.73
C TYR A 244 -5.66 -9.63 3.88
#